data_AF-A0A0P0G0G9-F1
#
_entry.id   AF-A0A0P0G0G9-F1
#
_cell.length_a   1.000
_cell.length_b   1.000
_cell.length_c   1.000
_cell.angle_alpha   90.00
_cell.angle_beta   90.00
_cell.angle_gamma   90.00
#
_symmetry.space_group_name_H-M   'P 1'
#
loop_
_entity.id
_entity.type
_entity.pdbx_description
1 polymer ?
#
loop_
_entity_poly.entity_id
_entity_poly.type
_entity_poly.pdbx_seq_one_letter_code
_entity_poly.pdbx_strand_id
1 'polypeptide(L)'
;MALKRKLSWFVDKLLNLFLIGCGLVALWVLLQVTCIATFRIPSDSMEPALLPGDNILVNKWVMGARIFNIWDAAEGKEVRIFRLPGLGEIKRNDVLVFNFPYPARWDSIGLNLMTYYVKRCVALPGDTFEISQAHYKVRGCNMPLGNVDSQDGLRRIIENGRERDWGIVMSGYPYNELVNWDIMNFGPLYLPAKGDEVEMNPEHAAFY
;
A
#
# COMPACT_ATOMS: atom_id res chain seq x y z
N MET A 1 -9.42 40.62 -48.93
CA MET A 1 -8.46 39.48 -48.90
C MET A 1 -7.62 39.45 -47.61
N ALA A 2 -7.07 40.58 -47.13
CA ALA A 2 -6.23 40.64 -45.93
C ALA A 2 -6.93 40.24 -44.60
N LEU A 3 -8.22 40.55 -44.42
CA LEU A 3 -8.97 40.23 -43.20
C LEU A 3 -9.19 38.71 -43.02
N LYS A 4 -9.53 37.98 -44.09
CA LYS A 4 -9.63 36.52 -44.07
C LYS A 4 -8.28 35.84 -43.74
N ARG A 5 -7.17 36.43 -44.17
CA ARG A 5 -5.82 35.92 -43.90
C ARG A 5 -5.37 36.18 -42.45
N LYS A 6 -5.74 37.33 -41.86
CA LYS A 6 -5.51 37.60 -40.43
C LYS A 6 -6.40 36.74 -39.54
N LEU A 7 -7.66 36.51 -39.95
CA LEU A 7 -8.61 35.68 -39.19
C LEU A 7 -8.20 34.20 -39.19
N SER A 8 -7.83 33.63 -40.34
CA SER A 8 -7.30 32.26 -40.41
C SER A 8 -6.03 32.11 -39.58
N TRP A 9 -5.07 33.04 -39.68
CA TRP A 9 -3.85 33.02 -38.86
C TRP A 9 -4.15 33.03 -37.34
N PHE A 10 -5.15 33.80 -36.91
CA PHE A 10 -5.56 33.84 -35.50
C PHE A 10 -6.26 32.55 -35.07
N VAL A 11 -7.15 32.01 -35.91
CA VAL A 11 -7.82 30.72 -35.68
C VAL A 11 -6.81 29.58 -35.63
N ASP A 12 -5.82 29.55 -36.52
CA ASP A 12 -4.76 28.53 -36.54
C ASP A 12 -3.89 28.61 -35.28
N LYS A 13 -3.58 29.83 -34.81
CA LYS A 13 -2.86 30.04 -33.55
C LYS A 13 -3.67 29.56 -32.34
N LEU A 14 -4.96 29.86 -32.29
CA LEU A 14 -5.86 29.38 -31.24
C LEU A 14 -6.01 27.85 -31.27
N LEU A 15 -6.19 27.26 -32.45
CA LEU A 15 -6.29 25.82 -32.62
C LEU A 15 -5.00 25.12 -32.19
N ASN A 16 -3.84 25.64 -32.58
CA ASN A 16 -2.55 25.10 -32.14
C ASN A 16 -2.38 25.17 -30.62
N LEU A 17 -2.73 26.28 -29.98
CA LEU A 17 -2.68 26.41 -28.52
C LEU A 17 -3.63 25.41 -27.84
N PHE A 18 -4.83 25.24 -28.38
CA PHE A 18 -5.79 24.26 -27.89
C PHE A 18 -5.26 22.82 -28.00
N LEU A 19 -4.71 22.45 -29.16
CA LEU A 19 -4.14 21.12 -29.39
C LEU A 19 -2.93 20.85 -28.48
N ILE A 20 -2.06 21.83 -28.26
CA ILE A 20 -0.94 21.72 -27.31
C ILE A 20 -1.49 21.51 -25.89
N GLY A 21 -2.52 22.27 -25.49
CA GLY A 21 -3.19 22.10 -24.20
C GLY A 21 -3.75 20.69 -24.02
N CYS A 22 -4.48 20.17 -25.02
CA CYS A 22 -4.98 18.80 -25.01
C CYS A 22 -3.85 17.77 -24.93
N GLY A 23 -2.75 17.98 -25.67
CA GLY A 23 -1.58 17.11 -25.62
C GLY A 23 -0.93 17.06 -24.25
N LEU A 24 -0.80 18.20 -23.57
CA LEU A 24 -0.28 18.28 -22.20
C LEU A 24 -1.18 17.57 -21.19
N VAL A 25 -2.51 17.72 -21.32
CA VAL A 25 -3.47 17.00 -20.47
C VAL A 25 -3.40 15.50 -20.70
N ALA A 26 -3.36 15.06 -21.96
CA ALA A 26 -3.24 13.64 -22.30
C ALA A 26 -1.93 13.03 -21.77
N LEU A 27 -0.82 13.76 -21.90
CA LEU A 27 0.47 13.36 -21.33
C LEU A 27 0.42 13.28 -19.80
N TRP A 28 -0.21 14.26 -19.14
CA TRP A 28 -0.40 14.24 -17.69
C TRP A 28 -1.20 13.02 -17.23
N VAL A 29 -2.32 12.72 -17.90
CA VAL A 29 -3.14 11.54 -17.61
C VAL A 29 -2.32 10.26 -17.82
N LEU A 30 -1.56 10.17 -18.92
CA LEU A 30 -0.69 9.03 -19.19
C LEU A 30 0.32 8.83 -18.05
N LEU A 31 1.01 9.88 -17.63
CA LEU A 31 1.96 9.84 -16.52
C LEU A 31 1.29 9.44 -15.20
N GLN A 32 0.07 9.91 -14.94
CA GLN A 32 -0.71 9.53 -13.75
C GLN A 32 -1.16 8.07 -13.78
N VAL A 33 -1.43 7.52 -14.97
CA VAL A 33 -1.78 6.11 -15.11
C VAL A 33 -0.54 5.23 -14.92
N THR A 34 0.58 5.57 -15.57
CA THR A 34 1.73 4.67 -15.72
C THR A 34 2.89 4.91 -14.75
N CYS A 35 3.17 6.17 -14.36
CA CYS A 35 4.41 6.52 -13.70
C CYS A 35 4.22 6.88 -12.23
N ILE A 36 3.32 7.81 -11.95
CA ILE A 36 3.15 8.41 -10.62
C ILE A 36 1.67 8.42 -10.28
N ALA A 37 1.30 8.31 -9.00
CA ALA A 37 -0.03 8.67 -8.55
C ALA A 37 0.03 9.55 -7.31
N THR A 38 -0.90 10.49 -7.22
CA THR A 38 -1.06 11.35 -6.05
C THR A 38 -2.12 10.80 -5.12
N PHE A 39 -1.83 10.71 -3.82
CA PHE A 39 -2.80 10.32 -2.79
C PHE A 39 -2.78 11.32 -1.64
N ARG A 40 -3.91 11.43 -0.93
CA ARG A 40 -4.05 12.26 0.27
C ARG A 40 -4.19 11.35 1.48
N ILE A 41 -3.34 11.53 2.49
CA ILE A 41 -3.33 10.67 3.68
C ILE A 41 -4.61 10.88 4.50
N PRO A 42 -5.46 9.84 4.71
CA PRO A 42 -6.75 10.01 5.34
C PRO A 42 -6.72 9.88 6.88
N SER A 43 -5.69 9.27 7.46
CA SER A 43 -5.62 8.94 8.88
C SER A 43 -4.23 9.09 9.48
N ASP A 44 -4.18 9.08 10.80
CA ASP A 44 -3.01 9.21 11.68
C ASP A 44 -2.17 7.92 11.80
N SER A 45 -2.64 6.83 11.20
CA SER A 45 -2.02 5.50 11.38
C SER A 45 -0.58 5.35 10.84
N MET A 46 -0.07 6.38 10.18
CA MET A 46 1.31 6.46 9.68
C MET A 46 2.16 7.52 10.41
N GLU A 47 1.62 8.10 11.48
CA GLU A 47 2.34 9.06 12.30
C GLU A 47 3.59 8.43 12.95
N PRO A 48 4.66 9.22 13.14
CA PRO A 48 4.81 10.63 12.77
C PRO A 48 5.31 10.81 11.31
N ALA A 49 5.49 9.73 10.55
CA ALA A 49 6.10 9.79 9.23
C ALA A 49 5.23 10.47 8.18
N LEU A 50 3.90 10.29 8.28
CA LEU A 50 2.90 10.94 7.43
C LEU A 50 1.72 11.39 8.30
N LEU A 51 1.29 12.63 8.10
CA LEU A 51 0.20 13.23 8.86
C LEU A 51 -1.12 13.23 8.06
N PRO A 52 -2.27 13.22 8.73
CA PRO A 52 -3.56 13.41 8.07
C PRO A 52 -3.59 14.68 7.21
N GLY A 53 -3.94 14.54 5.93
CA GLY A 53 -4.01 15.64 4.98
C GLY A 53 -2.76 15.85 4.12
N ASP A 54 -1.66 15.15 4.39
CA ASP A 54 -0.47 15.15 3.53
C ASP A 54 -0.81 14.66 2.12
N ASN A 55 -0.21 15.28 1.10
CA ASN A 55 -0.29 14.81 -0.28
C ASN A 55 1.02 14.11 -0.64
N ILE A 56 0.94 12.83 -0.99
CA ILE A 56 2.10 12.01 -1.36
C ILE A 56 2.09 11.68 -2.84
N LEU A 57 3.29 11.53 -3.41
CA LEU A 57 3.50 10.99 -4.75
C LEU A 57 4.03 9.56 -4.66
N VAL A 58 3.33 8.63 -5.30
CA VAL A 58 3.66 7.20 -5.31
C VAL A 58 4.33 6.84 -6.63
N ASN A 59 5.54 6.29 -6.55
CA ASN A 59 6.26 5.77 -7.70
C ASN A 59 5.70 4.40 -8.13
N LYS A 60 5.05 4.35 -9.28
CA LYS A 60 4.48 3.11 -9.82
C LYS A 60 5.48 2.25 -10.58
N TRP A 61 6.65 2.77 -10.94
CA TRP A 61 7.64 2.01 -11.70
C TRP A 61 8.26 0.87 -10.91
N VAL A 62 8.29 0.95 -9.56
CA VAL A 62 8.82 -0.13 -8.72
C VAL A 62 8.07 -1.43 -8.99
N MET A 63 6.76 -1.44 -8.75
CA MET A 63 5.92 -2.63 -8.98
C MET A 63 5.35 -2.71 -10.38
N GLY A 64 5.48 -1.68 -11.20
CA GLY A 64 4.81 -1.57 -12.50
C GLY A 64 3.35 -1.14 -12.37
N ALA A 65 2.89 -0.35 -13.35
CA ALA A 65 1.55 0.20 -13.36
C ALA A 65 0.48 -0.87 -13.58
N ARG A 66 -0.67 -0.69 -12.93
CA ARG A 66 -1.85 -1.53 -13.14
C ARG A 66 -2.64 -1.01 -14.33
N ILE A 67 -2.87 -1.88 -15.31
CA ILE A 67 -3.74 -1.66 -16.47
C ILE A 67 -4.97 -2.55 -16.28
N PHE A 68 -6.14 -1.93 -16.21
CA PHE A 68 -7.42 -2.61 -16.03
C PHE A 68 -8.56 -1.74 -16.57
N ASN A 69 -9.74 -2.34 -16.73
CA ASN A 69 -10.92 -1.61 -17.16
C ASN A 69 -11.49 -0.76 -16.01
N ILE A 70 -11.46 0.55 -16.17
CA ILE A 70 -11.92 1.52 -15.17
C ILE A 70 -13.45 1.47 -15.01
N TRP A 71 -14.19 1.16 -16.08
CA TRP A 71 -15.65 1.06 -16.04
C TRP A 71 -16.10 -0.12 -15.17
N ASP A 72 -15.47 -1.29 -15.36
CA ASP A 72 -15.74 -2.48 -14.55
C ASP A 72 -15.42 -2.21 -13.07
N ALA A 73 -14.31 -1.50 -12.80
CA ALA A 73 -13.91 -1.12 -11.45
C ALA A 73 -14.88 -0.11 -10.80
N ALA A 74 -15.41 0.84 -11.57
CA ALA A 74 -16.38 1.82 -11.08
C ALA A 74 -17.75 1.19 -10.78
N GLU A 75 -18.13 0.15 -11.52
CA GLU A 75 -19.34 -0.63 -11.31
C GLU A 75 -19.20 -1.71 -10.22
N GLY A 76 -18.01 -1.84 -9.62
CA GLY A 76 -17.73 -2.83 -8.56
C GLY A 76 -17.71 -4.28 -9.06
N LYS A 77 -17.51 -4.49 -10.36
CA LYS A 77 -17.38 -5.82 -10.96
C LYS A 77 -16.01 -6.42 -10.69
N GLU A 78 -15.86 -7.72 -10.95
CA GLU A 78 -14.54 -8.36 -10.91
C GLU A 78 -13.64 -7.76 -11.98
N VAL A 79 -12.47 -7.25 -11.57
CA VAL A 79 -11.56 -6.53 -12.45
C VAL A 79 -10.33 -7.39 -12.73
N ARG A 80 -10.11 -7.74 -13.99
CA ARG A 80 -8.85 -8.35 -14.41
C ARG A 80 -7.74 -7.29 -14.45
N ILE A 81 -6.72 -7.46 -13.61
CA ILE A 81 -5.59 -6.53 -13.53
C ILE A 81 -4.41 -7.12 -14.30
N PHE A 82 -3.95 -6.39 -15.32
CA PHE A 82 -2.65 -6.60 -15.93
C PHE A 82 -1.65 -5.62 -15.32
N ARG A 83 -0.39 -6.03 -15.13
CA ARG A 83 0.64 -5.18 -14.55
C ARG A 83 1.78 -5.05 -15.55
N LEU A 84 2.18 -3.80 -15.83
CA LEU A 84 3.40 -3.55 -16.59
C LEU A 84 4.60 -4.12 -15.82
N PRO A 85 5.72 -4.45 -16.49
CA PRO A 85 6.93 -4.85 -15.79
C PRO A 85 7.35 -3.80 -14.77
N GLY A 86 7.65 -4.24 -13.55
CA GLY A 86 8.33 -3.41 -12.56
C GLY A 86 9.79 -3.23 -12.94
N LEU A 87 10.33 -2.05 -12.66
CA LEU A 87 11.75 -1.70 -12.83
C LEU A 87 12.52 -1.73 -11.49
N GLY A 88 11.85 -2.12 -10.40
CA GLY A 88 12.46 -2.21 -9.09
C GLY A 88 11.80 -3.27 -8.22
N GLU A 89 12.22 -3.31 -6.96
CA GLU A 89 11.73 -4.25 -5.97
C GLU A 89 11.34 -3.48 -4.71
N ILE A 90 10.30 -3.97 -4.03
CA ILE A 90 9.90 -3.43 -2.73
C ILE A 90 10.95 -3.83 -1.71
N LYS A 91 11.35 -2.88 -0.86
CA LYS A 91 12.30 -3.10 0.21
C LYS A 91 11.61 -2.99 1.56
N ARG A 92 12.21 -3.62 2.56
CA ARG A 92 11.80 -3.43 3.96
C ARG A 92 11.89 -1.94 4.31
N ASN A 93 10.93 -1.49 5.11
CA ASN A 93 10.61 -0.11 5.46
C ASN A 93 10.05 0.78 4.33
N ASP A 94 9.84 0.30 3.11
CA ASP A 94 9.12 1.09 2.11
C ASP A 94 7.69 1.38 2.57
N VAL A 95 7.20 2.59 2.26
CA VAL A 95 5.80 2.96 2.49
C VAL A 95 5.02 2.62 1.23
N LEU A 96 4.05 1.73 1.38
CA LEU A 96 3.23 1.21 0.30
C LEU A 96 1.84 1.82 0.33
N VAL A 97 1.31 2.10 -0.85
CA VAL A 97 -0.11 2.42 -1.07
C VAL A 97 -0.74 1.27 -1.83
N PHE A 98 -1.75 0.66 -1.23
CA PHE A 98 -2.46 -0.48 -1.81
C PHE A 98 -3.96 -0.37 -1.54
N ASN A 99 -4.77 -1.03 -2.37
CA ASN A 99 -6.20 -1.08 -2.15
C ASN A 99 -6.52 -2.10 -1.06
N PHE A 100 -7.50 -1.80 -0.22
CA PHE A 100 -7.96 -2.75 0.80
C PHE A 100 -8.46 -4.03 0.12
N PRO A 101 -7.94 -5.21 0.49
CA PRO A 101 -8.17 -6.42 -0.27
C PRO A 101 -9.58 -7.02 -0.10
N TYR A 102 -10.36 -6.62 0.91
CA TYR A 102 -11.66 -7.22 1.24
C TYR A 102 -12.83 -6.21 1.11
N PRO A 103 -13.13 -5.73 -0.11
CA PRO A 103 -14.09 -4.63 -0.28
C PRO A 103 -15.55 -4.99 0.02
N ALA A 104 -15.91 -6.28 0.01
CA ALA A 104 -17.28 -6.75 0.22
C ALA A 104 -17.40 -7.72 1.40
N ARG A 105 -16.56 -8.76 1.42
CA ARG A 105 -16.56 -9.80 2.45
C ARG A 105 -15.12 -10.18 2.81
N TRP A 106 -14.91 -10.63 4.04
CA TRP A 106 -13.61 -11.07 4.56
C TRP A 106 -13.09 -12.36 3.90
N ASP A 107 -13.96 -13.12 3.26
CA ASP A 107 -13.65 -14.36 2.53
C ASP A 107 -13.38 -14.15 1.03
N SER A 108 -13.40 -12.89 0.55
CA SER A 108 -13.32 -12.59 -0.88
C SER A 108 -12.34 -11.45 -1.16
N ILE A 109 -11.29 -11.75 -1.91
CA ILE A 109 -10.34 -10.76 -2.38
C ILE A 109 -10.94 -10.00 -3.56
N GLY A 110 -10.92 -8.67 -3.51
CA GLY A 110 -11.42 -7.80 -4.57
C GLY A 110 -10.69 -6.46 -4.64
N LEU A 111 -10.97 -5.70 -5.69
CA LEU A 111 -10.42 -4.36 -5.89
C LEU A 111 -11.50 -3.30 -5.68
N ASN A 112 -11.33 -2.46 -4.67
CA ASN A 112 -12.04 -1.18 -4.57
C ASN A 112 -11.04 -0.03 -4.74
N LEU A 113 -11.19 0.75 -5.81
CA LEU A 113 -10.28 1.84 -6.16
C LEU A 113 -10.28 2.99 -5.13
N MET A 114 -11.42 3.23 -4.49
CA MET A 114 -11.61 4.35 -3.57
C MET A 114 -11.08 4.05 -2.18
N THR A 115 -10.98 2.76 -1.82
CA THR A 115 -10.49 2.32 -0.52
C THR A 115 -9.03 1.89 -0.63
N TYR A 116 -8.13 2.76 -0.19
CA TYR A 116 -6.69 2.49 -0.14
C TYR A 116 -6.12 2.71 1.26
N TYR A 117 -5.05 2.00 1.54
CA TYR A 117 -4.30 2.03 2.78
C TYR A 117 -2.87 2.44 2.48
N VAL A 118 -2.30 3.18 3.41
CA VAL A 118 -0.89 3.55 3.41
C VAL A 118 -0.25 2.88 4.62
N LYS A 119 0.69 1.97 4.39
CA LYS A 119 1.37 1.21 5.45
C LYS A 119 2.84 1.01 5.14
N ARG A 120 3.63 0.76 6.17
CA ARG A 120 5.05 0.42 6.03
C ARG A 120 5.21 -1.09 5.84
N CYS A 121 5.96 -1.49 4.81
CA CYS A 121 6.33 -2.89 4.57
C CYS A 121 7.48 -3.28 5.48
N VAL A 122 7.24 -4.08 6.52
CA VAL A 122 8.28 -4.48 7.48
C VAL A 122 8.94 -5.81 7.12
N ALA A 123 8.26 -6.65 6.37
CA ALA A 123 8.73 -7.96 5.93
C ALA A 123 8.28 -8.23 4.48
N LEU A 124 9.08 -9.03 3.77
CA LEU A 124 8.94 -9.39 2.36
C LEU A 124 8.66 -10.88 2.20
N PRO A 125 8.21 -11.35 1.02
CA PRO A 125 8.11 -12.77 0.75
C PRO A 125 9.47 -13.47 0.93
N GLY A 126 9.46 -14.62 1.59
CA GLY A 126 10.64 -15.38 2.03
C GLY A 126 11.14 -15.01 3.43
N ASP A 127 10.58 -13.96 4.06
CA ASP A 127 10.99 -13.56 5.40
C ASP A 127 10.35 -14.45 6.47
N THR A 128 11.07 -14.66 7.57
CA THR A 128 10.46 -15.03 8.85
C THR A 128 10.38 -13.80 9.72
N PHE A 129 9.16 -13.31 9.94
CA PHE A 129 8.85 -12.13 10.75
C PHE A 129 8.50 -12.53 12.18
N GLU A 130 8.96 -11.75 13.16
CA GLU A 130 8.58 -11.89 14.56
C GLU A 130 8.48 -10.53 15.23
N ILE A 131 7.65 -10.44 16.28
CA ILE A 131 7.64 -9.34 17.23
C ILE A 131 8.15 -9.90 18.54
N SER A 132 9.10 -9.20 19.17
CA SER A 132 9.68 -9.61 20.44
C SER A 132 9.78 -8.40 21.35
N GLN A 133 9.05 -8.41 22.45
CA GLN A 133 8.89 -7.26 23.34
C GLN A 133 8.49 -5.98 22.57
N ALA A 134 7.41 -6.04 21.80
CA ALA A 134 6.89 -5.03 20.88
C ALA A 134 7.80 -4.66 19.69
N HIS A 135 9.01 -5.21 19.59
CA HIS A 135 9.95 -4.85 18.54
C HIS A 135 9.90 -5.80 17.35
N TYR A 136 9.80 -5.21 16.16
CA TYR A 136 9.71 -5.92 14.90
C TYR A 136 11.08 -6.46 14.48
N LYS A 137 11.12 -7.73 14.08
CA LYS A 137 12.33 -8.42 13.65
C LYS A 137 12.03 -9.29 12.44
N VAL A 138 13.02 -9.39 11.56
CA VAL A 138 13.05 -10.38 10.49
C VAL A 138 14.34 -11.17 10.66
N ARG A 139 14.28 -12.50 10.57
CA ARG A 139 15.48 -13.35 10.70
C ARG A 139 16.55 -12.95 9.68
N GLY A 140 17.78 -12.77 10.14
CA GLY A 140 18.90 -12.33 9.30
C GLY A 140 18.88 -10.84 8.92
N CYS A 141 17.94 -10.05 9.45
CA CYS A 141 17.83 -8.62 9.21
C CYS A 141 18.30 -7.84 10.45
N ASN A 142 19.39 -7.07 10.30
CA ASN A 142 19.96 -6.26 11.39
C ASN A 142 19.50 -4.80 11.38
N MET A 143 18.78 -4.36 10.34
CA MET A 143 18.25 -3.00 10.28
C MET A 143 17.00 -2.86 11.15
N PRO A 144 16.76 -1.70 11.78
CA PRO A 144 15.51 -1.43 12.47
C PRO A 144 14.34 -1.48 11.49
N LEU A 145 13.24 -2.10 11.91
CA LEU A 145 12.02 -2.26 11.12
C LEU A 145 10.88 -1.47 11.76
N GLY A 146 10.04 -0.84 10.94
CA GLY A 146 8.91 -0.09 11.46
C GLY A 146 9.30 1.28 12.04
N ASN A 147 8.45 1.78 12.92
CA ASN A 147 8.74 2.94 13.76
C ASN A 147 9.18 2.44 15.14
N VAL A 148 10.49 2.56 15.45
CA VAL A 148 11.05 2.06 16.71
C VAL A 148 10.55 2.88 17.90
N ASP A 149 10.41 4.19 17.76
CA ASP A 149 9.91 5.05 18.86
C ASP A 149 8.49 4.67 19.27
N SER A 150 7.61 4.35 18.31
CA SER A 150 6.26 3.85 18.60
C SER A 150 6.28 2.46 19.24
N GLN A 151 7.22 1.59 18.84
CA GLN A 151 7.40 0.26 19.45
C GLN A 151 7.87 0.37 20.91
N ASP A 152 8.80 1.27 21.19
CA ASP A 152 9.23 1.62 22.55
C ASP A 152 8.09 2.22 23.37
N GLY A 153 7.29 3.10 22.77
CA GLY A 153 6.10 3.66 23.41
C GLY A 153 5.10 2.58 23.82
N LEU A 154 4.79 1.66 22.89
CA LEU A 154 3.91 0.52 23.15
C LEU A 154 4.44 -0.35 24.29
N ARG A 155 5.73 -0.71 24.24
CA ARG A 155 6.40 -1.48 25.29
C ARG A 155 6.21 -0.82 26.65
N ARG A 156 6.52 0.48 26.75
CA ARG A 156 6.38 1.23 28.01
C ARG A 156 4.95 1.26 28.53
N ILE A 157 3.95 1.40 27.66
CA ILE A 157 2.54 1.41 28.10
C ILE A 157 2.18 0.06 28.73
N ILE A 158 2.56 -1.04 28.08
CA ILE A 158 2.23 -2.39 28.53
C ILE A 158 3.04 -2.79 29.76
N GLU A 159 4.32 -2.47 29.83
CA GLU A 159 5.16 -2.73 31.01
C GLU A 159 4.66 -1.99 32.26
N ASN A 160 3.99 -0.83 32.08
CA ASN A 160 3.36 -0.09 33.15
C ASN A 160 1.92 -0.55 33.47
N GLY A 161 1.40 -1.59 32.80
CA GLY A 161 0.05 -2.11 33.01
C GLY A 161 -1.06 -1.13 32.59
N ARG A 162 -0.78 -0.26 31.62
CA ARG A 162 -1.69 0.82 31.17
C ARG A 162 -2.40 0.50 29.87
N GLU A 163 -2.31 -0.72 29.34
CA GLU A 163 -2.93 -1.11 28.08
C GLU A 163 -4.44 -0.82 28.03
N ARG A 164 -5.14 -0.97 29.17
CA ARG A 164 -6.58 -0.65 29.28
C ARG A 164 -6.89 0.84 29.20
N ASP A 165 -6.03 1.69 29.79
CA ASP A 165 -6.19 3.16 29.73
C ASP A 165 -6.17 3.67 28.29
N TRP A 166 -5.38 3.00 27.45
CA TRP A 166 -5.15 3.36 26.06
C TRP A 166 -6.02 2.55 25.07
N GLY A 167 -6.92 1.69 25.57
CA GLY A 167 -7.78 0.86 24.73
C GLY A 167 -7.02 -0.12 23.84
N ILE A 168 -5.83 -0.56 24.27
CA ILE A 168 -4.96 -1.43 23.48
C ILE A 168 -5.51 -2.85 23.50
N VAL A 169 -5.75 -3.39 22.30
CA VAL A 169 -6.13 -4.78 22.11
C VAL A 169 -4.86 -5.63 22.08
N MET A 170 -4.70 -6.50 23.08
CA MET A 170 -3.50 -7.32 23.23
C MET A 170 -3.47 -8.51 22.29
N SER A 171 -4.62 -9.07 21.91
CA SER A 171 -4.69 -10.31 21.13
C SER A 171 -4.06 -10.16 19.75
N GLY A 172 -3.21 -11.13 19.40
CA GLY A 172 -2.60 -11.23 18.07
C GLY A 172 -3.41 -12.14 17.13
N TYR A 173 -3.25 -11.91 15.83
CA TYR A 173 -3.60 -12.91 14.80
C TYR A 173 -2.89 -14.25 15.12
N PRO A 174 -3.50 -15.43 14.84
CA PRO A 174 -4.79 -15.66 14.19
C PRO A 174 -5.99 -15.68 15.13
N TYR A 175 -5.84 -15.24 16.38
CA TYR A 175 -6.90 -15.31 17.40
C TYR A 175 -7.36 -16.74 17.69
N ASN A 176 -6.42 -17.67 17.80
CA ASN A 176 -6.71 -19.04 18.23
C ASN A 176 -5.75 -19.51 19.33
N GLU A 177 -6.09 -20.60 20.00
CA GLU A 177 -5.32 -21.16 21.12
C GLU A 177 -4.10 -21.98 20.69
N LEU A 178 -3.91 -22.24 19.39
CA LEU A 178 -2.74 -22.96 18.88
C LEU A 178 -1.46 -22.12 19.02
N VAL A 179 -1.59 -20.79 19.04
CA VAL A 179 -0.47 -19.88 19.30
C VAL A 179 -0.81 -18.85 20.35
N ASN A 180 0.12 -18.66 21.28
CA ASN A 180 0.01 -17.63 22.32
C ASN A 180 0.64 -16.32 21.84
N TRP A 181 0.17 -15.79 20.71
CA TRP A 181 0.67 -14.55 20.12
C TRP A 181 -0.13 -13.34 20.59
N ASP A 182 0.59 -12.27 20.91
CA ASP A 182 0.04 -10.97 21.27
C ASP A 182 0.80 -9.86 20.54
N ILE A 183 0.43 -8.61 20.78
CA ILE A 183 1.08 -7.45 20.16
C ILE A 183 2.52 -7.20 20.66
N MET A 184 2.94 -7.84 21.76
CA MET A 184 4.30 -7.77 22.30
C MET A 184 5.18 -8.89 21.75
N ASN A 185 4.62 -10.07 21.55
CA ASN A 185 5.31 -11.31 21.20
C ASN A 185 4.48 -12.04 20.14
N PHE A 186 4.94 -11.97 18.90
CA PHE A 186 4.26 -12.53 17.73
C PHE A 186 5.25 -13.31 16.89
N GLY A 187 4.81 -14.39 16.27
CA GLY A 187 5.66 -15.22 15.44
C GLY A 187 6.51 -16.21 16.23
N PRO A 188 7.52 -16.83 15.58
CA PRO A 188 7.95 -16.56 14.22
C PRO A 188 6.90 -16.95 13.18
N LEU A 189 6.60 -16.05 12.25
CA LEU A 189 5.70 -16.30 11.11
C LEU A 189 6.52 -16.24 9.81
N TYR A 190 6.53 -17.34 9.07
CA TYR A 190 7.09 -17.35 7.72
C TYR A 190 6.13 -16.66 6.74
N LEU A 191 6.66 -15.90 5.79
CA LEU A 191 5.88 -15.28 4.72
C LEU A 191 6.24 -15.98 3.41
N PRO A 192 5.41 -16.90 2.90
CA PRO A 192 5.77 -17.70 1.74
C PRO A 192 6.10 -16.85 0.51
N ALA A 193 7.24 -17.14 -0.12
CA ALA A 193 7.63 -16.61 -1.41
C ALA A 193 6.98 -17.40 -2.54
N LYS A 194 6.95 -16.78 -3.72
CA LYS A 194 6.44 -17.45 -4.92
C LYS A 194 7.30 -18.67 -5.25
N GLY A 195 6.66 -19.84 -5.27
CA GLY A 195 7.32 -21.11 -5.56
C GLY A 195 7.69 -21.91 -4.32
N ASP A 196 7.49 -21.36 -3.12
CA ASP A 196 7.65 -22.12 -1.89
C ASP A 196 6.54 -23.15 -1.73
N GLU A 197 6.87 -24.28 -1.10
CA GLU A 197 5.92 -25.29 -0.67
C GLU A 197 5.87 -25.27 0.86
N VAL A 198 4.66 -25.08 1.41
CA VAL A 198 4.41 -25.08 2.85
C VAL A 198 3.60 -26.32 3.19
N GLU A 199 4.11 -27.15 4.10
CA GLU A 199 3.38 -28.32 4.59
C GLU A 199 2.14 -27.87 5.37
N MET A 200 0.96 -28.39 5.03
CA MET A 200 -0.28 -28.01 5.69
C MET A 200 -0.52 -28.84 6.95
N ASN A 201 0.00 -28.36 8.08
CA ASN A 201 -0.28 -28.89 9.42
C ASN A 201 -1.34 -28.01 10.15
N PRO A 202 -1.87 -28.40 11.31
CA PRO A 202 -2.90 -27.62 12.01
C PRO A 202 -2.49 -26.17 12.35
N GLU A 203 -1.21 -25.90 12.61
CA GLU A 203 -0.71 -24.55 12.88
C GLU A 203 -0.70 -23.71 11.60
N HIS A 204 -0.09 -24.23 10.53
CA HIS A 204 -0.05 -23.58 9.23
C HIS A 204 -1.45 -23.36 8.65
N ALA A 205 -2.38 -24.28 8.89
CA ALA A 205 -3.78 -24.12 8.51
C ALA A 205 -4.52 -23.01 9.26
N ALA A 206 -4.00 -22.57 10.41
CA ALA A 206 -4.53 -21.41 11.11
C ALA A 206 -3.97 -20.08 10.56
N PHE A 207 -2.79 -20.09 9.91
CA PHE A 207 -2.11 -18.88 9.45
C PHE A 207 -2.19 -18.62 7.93
N TYR A 208 -2.43 -19.65 7.12
CA TYR A 208 -2.43 -19.60 5.65
C TYR A 208 -3.74 -20.10 5.06
#